data_AF-A0A9R1VRU2-F1
#
_entry.id   AF-A0A9R1VRU2-F1
#
_cell.length_a   1.000
_cell.length_b   1.000
_cell.length_c   1.000
_cell.angle_alpha   90.00
_cell.angle_beta   90.00
_cell.angle_gamma   90.00
#
_symmetry.space_group_name_H-M   'P 1'
#
loop_
_entity.id
_entity.type
_entity.pdbx_description
1 polymer ?
#
loop_
_entity_poly.entity_id
_entity_poly.type
_entity_poly.pdbx_seq_one_letter_code
_entity_poly.pdbx_strand_id
1 'polypeptide(L)'
;MGQGEEVNTRSPPEVEIQERGEIYFFYRPKVNKEEAHSSDDVQRMYIVLRPESGETSTQVKQKEEEEEEEDDDPPPTQGGHGSQEVNIEKNSLLRFIVMGQKKLPDPTKKSRPLWGFVELVTTKIEDVKDALKGEEYDTAKSGHRHKAAARPVGEGIYRILRHHSGKKMHTHLIYKLEFPSEEEKNEPQEALNIEKEASFLIQIKNPTQKGQFRGLNKKKRAVFPAHLQGQFGKLRYHAADPPDFLNYEGCEFLLISASDDIEEELGLELKSEVEETQDASCSDLLNTFGETSSTNALLKGIWV
;
A
#
# COMPACT_ATOMS: atom_id res chain seq x y z
N MET A 1 14.77 10.56 -4.30
CA MET A 1 15.06 11.73 -3.44
C MET A 1 15.79 11.23 -2.19
N GLY A 2 15.96 12.03 -1.13
CA GLY A 2 16.38 11.47 0.16
C GLY A 2 15.18 10.95 0.94
N GLN A 3 15.45 10.13 1.96
CA GLN A 3 14.49 9.19 2.54
C GLN A 3 13.41 9.84 3.43
N GLY A 4 13.42 11.18 3.53
CA GLY A 4 12.80 11.90 4.65
C GLY A 4 13.52 11.63 5.97
N GLU A 5 13.37 12.54 6.94
CA GLU A 5 13.99 12.40 8.27
C GLU A 5 12.94 12.12 9.34
N GLU A 6 13.34 11.38 10.38
CA GLU A 6 12.53 11.21 11.58
C GLU A 6 13.12 11.97 12.75
N VAL A 7 12.30 12.80 13.38
CA VAL A 7 12.72 13.55 14.58
C VAL A 7 11.98 12.99 15.78
N ASN A 8 12.72 12.46 16.75
CA ASN A 8 12.15 12.03 18.02
C ASN A 8 11.81 13.27 18.85
N THR A 9 10.53 13.45 19.15
CA THR A 9 10.04 14.63 19.89
C THR A 9 9.95 14.37 21.40
N ARG A 10 10.01 13.10 21.82
CA ARG A 10 10.06 12.69 23.24
C ARG A 10 11.06 11.57 23.49
N SER A 11 11.61 11.51 24.71
CA SER A 11 12.61 10.51 25.11
C SER A 11 12.13 9.66 26.30
N PRO A 12 12.28 8.31 26.27
CA PRO A 12 12.66 7.50 25.11
C PRO A 12 11.43 7.15 24.24
N PRO A 13 11.54 7.19 22.90
CA PRO A 13 10.48 6.70 22.03
C PRO A 13 10.45 5.16 22.07
N GLU A 14 9.30 4.56 22.39
CA GLU A 14 9.10 3.09 22.40
C GLU A 14 8.89 2.52 20.98
N VAL A 15 9.48 3.18 19.95
CA VAL A 15 9.34 2.82 18.54
C VAL A 15 10.65 2.34 17.91
N GLU A 16 10.54 1.38 16.98
CA GLU A 16 11.65 0.83 16.21
C GLU A 16 11.24 0.76 14.73
N ILE A 17 11.91 1.54 13.88
CA ILE A 17 11.61 1.62 12.45
C ILE A 17 12.15 0.38 11.74
N GLN A 18 11.25 -0.37 11.10
CA GLN A 18 11.55 -1.60 10.38
C GLN A 18 11.78 -1.36 8.89
N GLU A 19 11.05 -0.41 8.30
CA GLU A 19 11.09 -0.09 6.88
C GLU A 19 10.80 1.40 6.64
N ARG A 20 11.50 1.97 5.65
CA ARG A 20 11.30 3.32 5.11
C ARG A 20 11.04 3.23 3.61
N GLY A 21 10.23 4.14 3.10
CA GLY A 21 10.08 4.30 1.67
C GLY A 21 9.01 5.30 1.26
N GLU A 22 8.63 5.25 0.00
CA GLU A 22 7.63 6.12 -0.62
C GLU A 22 6.27 5.41 -0.71
N ILE A 23 5.20 6.16 -0.53
CA ILE A 23 3.82 5.72 -0.63
C ILE A 23 3.07 6.57 -1.65
N TYR A 24 2.34 5.89 -2.53
CA TYR A 24 1.52 6.53 -3.55
C TYR A 24 0.08 6.04 -3.46
N PHE A 25 -0.87 6.95 -3.56
CA PHE A 25 -2.30 6.66 -3.52
C PHE A 25 -2.92 6.87 -4.89
N PHE A 26 -3.74 5.92 -5.32
CA PHE A 26 -4.49 6.00 -6.56
C PHE A 26 -5.94 5.61 -6.35
N TYR A 27 -6.84 6.15 -7.17
CA TYR A 27 -8.20 5.66 -7.30
C TYR A 27 -8.54 5.39 -8.76
N ARG A 28 -9.39 4.41 -9.03
CA ARG A 28 -9.94 4.19 -10.38
C ARG A 28 -11.42 4.54 -10.38
N PRO A 29 -11.89 5.42 -11.28
CA PRO A 29 -13.32 5.68 -11.46
C PRO A 29 -14.11 4.42 -11.83
N LYS A 30 -15.43 4.45 -11.61
CA LYS A 30 -16.36 3.43 -12.10
C LYS A 30 -16.33 3.31 -13.63
N VAL A 31 -16.67 2.13 -14.12
CA VAL A 31 -16.78 1.83 -15.57
C VAL A 31 -17.67 2.88 -16.25
N ASN A 32 -17.23 3.35 -17.42
CA ASN A 32 -17.86 4.43 -18.20
C ASN A 32 -17.90 5.81 -17.49
N LYS A 33 -17.01 6.04 -16.50
CA LYS A 33 -16.72 7.38 -15.98
C LYS A 33 -15.25 7.69 -16.18
N GLU A 34 -14.96 8.84 -16.77
CA GLU A 34 -13.58 9.35 -16.91
C GLU A 34 -13.07 10.00 -15.61
N GLU A 35 -13.99 10.57 -14.84
CA GLU A 35 -13.69 11.27 -13.59
C GLU A 35 -14.61 10.78 -12.46
N ALA A 36 -14.11 10.85 -11.23
CA ALA A 36 -14.91 10.66 -10.03
C ALA A 36 -15.22 12.03 -9.42
N HIS A 37 -16.50 12.24 -9.07
CA HIS A 37 -16.95 13.46 -8.37
C HIS A 37 -17.31 13.20 -6.91
N SER A 38 -17.19 11.95 -6.45
CA SER A 38 -17.42 11.53 -5.07
C SER A 38 -16.81 10.14 -4.84
N SER A 39 -16.71 9.72 -3.59
CA SER A 39 -16.25 8.36 -3.23
C SER A 39 -17.16 7.26 -3.79
N ASP A 40 -18.42 7.56 -4.07
CA ASP A 40 -19.34 6.63 -4.72
C ASP A 40 -18.94 6.36 -6.17
N ASP A 41 -18.29 7.29 -6.84
CA ASP A 41 -17.83 7.16 -8.22
C ASP A 41 -16.50 6.44 -8.36
N VAL A 42 -15.85 6.12 -7.24
CA VAL A 42 -14.67 5.30 -7.22
C VAL A 42 -15.05 3.83 -7.34
N GLN A 43 -14.35 3.09 -8.19
CA GLN A 43 -14.46 1.65 -8.31
C GLN A 43 -13.55 0.97 -7.28
N ARG A 44 -12.29 1.41 -7.21
CA ARG A 44 -11.23 0.83 -6.38
C ARG A 44 -10.24 1.91 -5.97
N MET A 45 -9.66 1.71 -4.80
CA MET A 45 -8.52 2.48 -4.29
C MET A 45 -7.30 1.57 -4.25
N TYR A 46 -6.15 2.11 -4.59
CA TYR A 46 -4.86 1.43 -4.60
C TYR A 46 -3.83 2.20 -3.78
N ILE A 47 -2.89 1.45 -3.23
CA ILE A 47 -1.68 1.96 -2.58
C ILE A 47 -0.50 1.33 -3.30
N VAL A 48 0.54 2.10 -3.58
CA VAL A 48 1.84 1.56 -3.99
C VAL A 48 2.83 1.88 -2.90
N LEU A 49 3.47 0.87 -2.34
CA LEU A 49 4.61 1.04 -1.45
C LEU A 49 5.89 0.75 -2.22
N ARG A 50 6.88 1.61 -2.07
CA ARG A 50 8.23 1.43 -2.59
C ARG A 50 9.22 1.47 -1.42
N PRO A 51 9.59 0.32 -0.84
CA PRO A 51 10.62 0.26 0.19
C PRO A 51 11.96 0.75 -0.36
N GLU A 52 12.64 1.60 0.40
CA GLU A 52 13.96 2.14 0.07
C GLU A 52 15.04 1.67 1.05
N SER A 53 14.67 1.48 2.32
CA SER A 53 15.56 0.92 3.33
C SER A 53 14.77 0.18 4.41
N GLY A 54 15.45 -0.69 5.17
CA GLY A 54 14.86 -1.42 6.27
C GLY A 54 15.93 -1.98 7.21
N GLU A 55 15.54 -2.86 8.13
CA GLU A 55 16.47 -3.54 9.05
C GLU A 55 17.57 -4.31 8.29
N THR A 56 17.22 -4.83 7.10
CA THR A 56 18.14 -5.42 6.15
C THR A 56 18.01 -4.73 4.80
N SER A 57 19.15 -4.48 4.13
CA SER A 57 19.17 -3.94 2.76
C SER A 57 18.70 -4.94 1.71
N THR A 58 18.56 -6.21 2.08
CA THR A 58 18.07 -7.28 1.22
C THR A 58 16.72 -7.76 1.74
N GLN A 59 15.71 -7.74 0.87
CA GLN A 59 14.41 -8.32 1.12
C GLN A 59 14.21 -9.57 0.27
N VAL A 60 13.39 -10.49 0.76
CA VAL A 60 13.00 -11.69 0.02
C VAL A 60 11.59 -11.49 -0.51
N LYS A 61 11.44 -11.52 -1.85
CA LYS A 61 10.14 -11.53 -2.52
C LYS A 61 9.79 -12.88 -3.09
N GLN A 62 8.50 -13.09 -3.33
CA GLN A 62 8.03 -14.19 -4.17
C GLN A 62 8.60 -14.03 -5.59
N LYS A 63 9.17 -15.10 -6.15
CA LYS A 63 9.62 -15.15 -7.53
C LYS A 63 8.40 -15.15 -8.45
N GLU A 64 8.49 -14.40 -9.54
CA GLU A 64 7.51 -14.45 -10.62
C GLU A 64 7.40 -15.91 -11.11
N GLU A 65 6.19 -16.46 -11.15
CA GLU A 65 5.95 -17.75 -11.80
C GLU A 65 6.17 -17.54 -13.31
N GLU A 66 7.17 -18.21 -13.87
CA GLU A 66 7.20 -18.43 -15.32
C GLU A 66 6.02 -19.38 -15.62
N GLU A 67 5.20 -19.06 -16.62
CA GLU A 67 4.10 -19.92 -17.08
C GLU A 67 4.72 -21.26 -17.57
N GLU A 68 4.91 -22.21 -16.67
CA GLU A 68 5.19 -23.60 -17.06
C GLU A 68 3.88 -24.19 -17.57
N GLU A 69 3.92 -24.78 -18.78
CA GLU A 69 2.78 -25.46 -19.38
C GLU A 69 2.17 -26.46 -18.38
N GLU A 70 0.84 -26.56 -18.34
CA GLU A 70 0.10 -27.46 -17.46
C GLU A 70 0.53 -28.93 -17.68
N ASP A 71 1.55 -29.39 -16.96
CA ASP A 71 1.81 -30.81 -16.78
C ASP A 71 0.83 -31.36 -15.73
N ASP A 72 0.08 -32.40 -16.13
CA ASP A 72 -1.07 -33.01 -15.43
C ASP A 72 -0.71 -33.73 -14.10
N ASP A 73 0.51 -33.57 -13.57
CA ASP A 73 0.97 -34.22 -12.34
C ASP A 73 1.49 -33.18 -11.32
N PRO A 74 0.79 -32.94 -10.19
CA PRO A 74 1.25 -31.99 -9.19
C PRO A 74 2.51 -32.52 -8.48
N PRO A 75 3.64 -31.78 -8.48
CA PRO A 75 4.80 -32.16 -7.70
C PRO A 75 4.46 -32.14 -6.20
N PRO A 76 5.16 -32.94 -5.38
CA PRO A 76 4.92 -32.97 -3.94
C PRO A 76 5.13 -31.57 -3.36
N THR A 77 4.11 -31.05 -2.69
CA THR A 77 4.04 -29.73 -2.07
C THR A 77 5.24 -29.47 -1.12
N GLN A 78 6.34 -28.96 -1.66
CA GLN A 78 7.29 -28.13 -0.93
C GLN A 78 6.85 -26.69 -1.15
N GLY A 79 6.23 -26.10 -0.12
CA GLY A 79 5.54 -24.82 -0.23
C GLY A 79 6.47 -23.65 -0.55
N GLY A 80 6.09 -22.90 -1.58
CA GLY A 80 6.66 -21.61 -1.97
C GLY A 80 6.90 -21.57 -3.48
N HIS A 81 6.16 -20.75 -4.21
CA HIS A 81 6.64 -20.21 -5.48
C HIS A 81 7.96 -19.52 -5.13
N GLY A 82 9.08 -19.99 -5.70
CA GLY A 82 10.43 -19.79 -5.13
C GLY A 82 10.75 -18.37 -4.66
N SER A 83 11.79 -18.19 -3.84
CA SER A 83 12.16 -16.88 -3.31
C SER A 83 13.21 -16.18 -4.18
N GLN A 84 13.10 -14.87 -4.33
CA GLN A 84 14.13 -14.01 -4.92
C GLN A 84 14.59 -12.97 -3.90
N GLU A 85 15.91 -12.85 -3.74
CA GLU A 85 16.52 -11.76 -2.98
C GLU A 85 16.58 -10.48 -3.82
N VAL A 86 16.17 -9.38 -3.23
CA VAL A 86 16.21 -8.04 -3.84
C VAL A 86 16.93 -7.11 -2.87
N ASN A 87 18.03 -6.52 -3.33
CA ASN A 87 18.66 -5.43 -2.60
C ASN A 87 17.90 -4.13 -2.89
N ILE A 88 17.15 -3.63 -1.91
CA ILE A 88 16.21 -2.49 -2.06
C ILE A 88 16.92 -1.13 -2.14
N GLU A 89 18.18 -1.05 -1.68
CA GLU A 89 19.01 0.15 -1.84
C GLU A 89 19.51 0.31 -3.29
N LYS A 90 19.51 -0.78 -4.08
CA LYS A 90 20.03 -0.82 -5.44
C LYS A 90 18.96 -1.02 -6.50
N ASN A 91 17.89 -1.73 -6.17
CA ASN A 91 16.82 -2.08 -7.09
C ASN A 91 15.49 -1.66 -6.48
N SER A 92 14.57 -1.19 -7.33
CA SER A 92 13.22 -0.91 -6.86
C SER A 92 12.51 -2.20 -6.50
N LEU A 93 11.78 -2.17 -5.38
CA LEU A 93 10.77 -3.15 -5.02
C LEU A 93 9.45 -2.40 -4.90
N LEU A 94 8.40 -2.90 -5.53
CA LEU A 94 7.10 -2.24 -5.59
C LEU A 94 6.04 -3.23 -5.09
N ARG A 95 5.26 -2.80 -4.11
CA ARG A 95 4.09 -3.54 -3.62
C ARG A 95 2.84 -2.81 -4.06
N PHE A 96 2.14 -3.36 -5.05
CA PHE A 96 0.86 -2.82 -5.52
C PHE A 96 -0.27 -3.43 -4.71
N ILE A 97 -0.96 -2.59 -3.95
CA ILE A 97 -1.98 -2.97 -2.98
C ILE A 97 -3.35 -2.51 -3.46
N VAL A 98 -4.34 -3.39 -3.31
CA VAL A 98 -5.76 -3.10 -3.55
C VAL A 98 -6.48 -3.00 -2.22
N MET A 99 -7.14 -1.86 -1.98
CA MET A 99 -7.99 -1.68 -0.81
C MET A 99 -9.39 -2.23 -1.09
N GLY A 100 -9.91 -2.99 -0.12
CA GLY A 100 -11.24 -3.59 -0.21
C GLY A 100 -12.39 -2.61 0.00
N GLN A 101 -12.07 -1.43 0.52
CA GLN A 101 -12.95 -0.26 0.55
C GLN A 101 -12.35 0.84 -0.33
N LYS A 102 -13.19 1.80 -0.71
CA LYS A 102 -12.82 2.93 -1.56
C LYS A 102 -12.30 4.14 -0.76
N LYS A 103 -11.84 3.91 0.46
CA LYS A 103 -11.34 4.92 1.39
C LYS A 103 -10.47 4.26 2.46
N LEU A 104 -9.61 5.03 3.09
CA LEU A 104 -8.84 4.57 4.26
C LEU A 104 -9.68 4.66 5.55
N PRO A 105 -9.23 4.00 6.64
CA PRO A 105 -9.86 4.15 7.95
C PRO A 105 -9.76 5.59 8.44
N ASP A 106 -10.87 6.15 8.93
CA ASP A 106 -10.91 7.47 9.57
C ASP A 106 -10.09 7.45 10.87
N PRO A 107 -8.98 8.20 10.98
CA PRO A 107 -8.18 8.27 12.20
C PRO A 107 -8.88 9.01 13.35
N THR A 108 -9.72 10.00 13.05
CA THR A 108 -10.45 10.81 14.04
C THR A 108 -11.58 10.04 14.74
N LYS A 109 -11.99 8.91 14.18
CA LYS A 109 -13.11 8.09 14.66
C LYS A 109 -12.68 6.65 14.86
N LYS A 110 -13.24 5.99 15.89
CA LYS A 110 -13.17 4.53 15.99
C LYS A 110 -13.94 3.89 14.84
N SER A 111 -13.21 3.59 13.76
CA SER A 111 -13.72 2.95 12.56
C SER A 111 -13.48 1.45 12.60
N ARG A 112 -14.24 0.70 11.78
CA ARG A 112 -14.01 -0.74 11.64
C ARG A 112 -12.70 -0.94 10.86
N PRO A 113 -11.92 -1.99 11.16
CA PRO A 113 -10.74 -2.33 10.36
C PRO A 113 -11.11 -2.45 8.89
N LEU A 114 -10.32 -1.82 8.03
CA LEU A 114 -10.48 -1.94 6.58
C LEU A 114 -9.48 -2.96 6.06
N TRP A 115 -9.96 -3.86 5.20
CA TRP A 115 -9.14 -4.90 4.62
C TRP A 115 -8.54 -4.45 3.29
N GLY A 116 -7.33 -4.92 3.02
CA GLY A 116 -6.64 -4.77 1.74
C GLY A 116 -5.85 -6.03 1.44
N PHE A 117 -5.23 -6.07 0.26
CA PHE A 117 -4.32 -7.14 -0.08
C PHE A 117 -3.26 -6.67 -1.08
N VAL A 118 -2.12 -7.34 -1.06
CA VAL A 118 -1.05 -7.16 -2.06
C VAL A 118 -1.46 -7.90 -3.33
N GLU A 119 -1.70 -7.19 -4.42
CA GLU A 119 -2.04 -7.80 -5.72
C GLU A 119 -0.79 -8.17 -6.51
N LEU A 120 0.28 -7.37 -6.44
CA LEU A 120 1.52 -7.58 -7.20
C LEU A 120 2.76 -7.15 -6.40
N VAL A 121 3.84 -7.93 -6.51
CA VAL A 121 5.17 -7.60 -5.96
C VAL A 121 6.25 -7.71 -7.04
N THR A 122 6.74 -6.56 -7.51
CA THR A 122 7.62 -6.50 -8.69
C THR A 122 8.83 -5.61 -8.48
N THR A 123 9.87 -5.80 -9.28
CA THR A 123 10.99 -4.86 -9.42
C THR A 123 10.91 -4.00 -10.68
N LYS A 124 9.87 -4.19 -11.51
CA LYS A 124 9.66 -3.50 -12.78
C LYS A 124 8.51 -2.52 -12.62
N ILE A 125 8.76 -1.24 -12.90
CA ILE A 125 7.73 -0.21 -12.77
C ILE A 125 6.62 -0.36 -13.81
N GLU A 126 6.96 -0.96 -14.96
CA GLU A 126 6.07 -1.21 -16.08
C GLU A 126 4.87 -2.08 -15.67
N ASP A 127 5.07 -3.10 -14.82
CA ASP A 127 3.98 -3.98 -14.37
C ASP A 127 2.95 -3.19 -13.54
N VAL A 128 3.41 -2.24 -12.72
CA VAL A 128 2.53 -1.36 -11.94
C VAL A 128 1.83 -0.36 -12.86
N LYS A 129 2.54 0.22 -13.84
CA LYS A 129 1.93 1.08 -14.87
C LYS A 129 0.83 0.35 -15.62
N ASP A 130 1.06 -0.90 -16.00
CA ASP A 130 0.07 -1.73 -16.69
C ASP A 130 -1.15 -2.03 -15.81
N ALA A 131 -0.95 -2.32 -14.52
CA ALA A 131 -2.04 -2.47 -13.56
C ALA A 131 -2.88 -1.20 -13.36
N LEU A 132 -2.27 -0.01 -13.55
CA LEU A 132 -2.92 1.30 -13.43
C LEU A 132 -3.58 1.76 -14.74
N LYS A 133 -3.16 1.27 -15.91
CA LYS A 133 -3.70 1.67 -17.22
C LYS A 133 -5.20 1.41 -17.37
N GLY A 134 -5.82 2.21 -18.24
CA GLY A 134 -7.19 2.00 -18.71
C GLY A 134 -7.25 0.88 -19.75
N GLU A 135 -8.42 0.28 -19.90
CA GLU A 135 -8.66 -0.75 -20.91
C GLU A 135 -10.06 -0.60 -21.51
N GLU A 136 -10.16 -0.84 -22.82
CA GLU A 136 -11.43 -1.04 -23.51
C GLU A 136 -11.69 -2.53 -23.66
N TYR A 137 -12.91 -2.98 -23.36
CA TYR A 137 -13.27 -4.38 -23.50
C TYR A 137 -14.74 -4.56 -23.84
N ASP A 138 -15.01 -5.61 -24.61
CA ASP A 138 -16.38 -6.00 -24.97
C ASP A 138 -17.00 -6.93 -23.94
N THR A 139 -18.28 -6.72 -23.67
CA THR A 139 -19.07 -7.64 -22.84
C THR A 139 -20.24 -8.22 -23.62
N ALA A 140 -20.40 -9.54 -23.52
CA ALA A 140 -21.44 -10.31 -24.23
C ALA A 140 -22.89 -9.83 -23.96
N LYS A 141 -23.12 -9.08 -22.87
CA LYS A 141 -24.47 -8.63 -22.46
C LYS A 141 -24.71 -7.13 -22.56
N SER A 142 -23.69 -6.31 -22.84
CA SER A 142 -23.78 -4.85 -22.62
C SER A 142 -22.96 -4.00 -23.59
N GLY A 143 -22.28 -4.58 -24.59
CA GLY A 143 -21.49 -3.84 -25.60
C GLY A 143 -20.08 -3.44 -25.13
N HIS A 144 -19.48 -2.47 -25.84
CA HIS A 144 -18.16 -1.88 -25.55
C HIS A 144 -18.19 -1.20 -24.18
N ARG A 145 -17.23 -1.53 -23.32
CA ARG A 145 -17.02 -0.89 -22.02
C ARG A 145 -15.65 -0.28 -21.95
N HIS A 146 -15.58 0.90 -21.34
CA HIS A 146 -14.32 1.56 -21.04
C HIS A 146 -14.09 1.53 -19.53
N LYS A 147 -12.92 1.01 -19.13
CA LYS A 147 -12.41 1.13 -17.77
C LYS A 147 -11.32 2.18 -17.81
N ALA A 148 -11.61 3.33 -17.22
CA ALA A 148 -10.65 4.42 -17.12
C ALA A 148 -9.36 4.00 -16.40
N ALA A 149 -8.28 4.70 -16.71
CA ALA A 149 -7.02 4.58 -15.99
C ALA A 149 -7.22 4.96 -14.51
N ALA A 150 -6.39 4.38 -13.65
CA ALA A 150 -6.28 4.83 -12.28
C ALA A 150 -5.65 6.24 -12.24
N ARG A 151 -6.09 7.05 -11.28
CA ARG A 151 -5.72 8.44 -11.11
C ARG A 151 -4.99 8.61 -9.78
N PRO A 152 -3.83 9.28 -9.77
CA PRO A 152 -3.11 9.58 -8.55
C PRO A 152 -3.88 10.58 -7.70
N VAL A 153 -3.79 10.42 -6.39
CA VAL A 153 -4.46 11.26 -5.40
C VAL A 153 -3.59 11.57 -4.18
N GLY A 154 -2.38 11.01 -4.10
CA GLY A 154 -1.44 11.39 -3.06
C GLY A 154 -0.09 10.72 -3.27
N GLU A 155 0.93 11.39 -2.79
CA GLU A 155 2.31 10.93 -2.74
C GLU A 155 2.90 11.37 -1.40
N GLY A 156 3.77 10.54 -0.83
CA GLY A 156 4.56 10.94 0.31
C GLY A 156 5.48 9.84 0.80
N ILE A 157 5.94 9.98 2.03
CA ILE A 157 6.83 9.03 2.69
C ILE A 157 6.06 8.18 3.70
N TYR A 158 6.48 6.93 3.88
CA TYR A 158 5.92 6.04 4.89
C TYR A 158 7.00 5.39 5.75
N ARG A 159 6.57 4.91 6.92
CA ARG A 159 7.34 4.00 7.78
C ARG A 159 6.50 2.82 8.19
N ILE A 160 7.15 1.65 8.27
CA ILE A 160 6.64 0.53 9.06
C ILE A 160 7.51 0.43 10.30
N LEU A 161 6.89 0.46 11.48
CA LEU A 161 7.61 0.47 12.75
C LEU A 161 6.92 -0.42 13.79
N ARG A 162 7.72 -0.99 14.70
CA ARG A 162 7.22 -1.59 15.94
C ARG A 162 7.01 -0.48 16.94
N HIS A 163 5.90 -0.52 17.66
CA HIS A 163 5.60 0.33 18.79
C HIS A 163 5.29 -0.56 19.99
N HIS A 164 6.05 -0.40 21.06
CA HIS A 164 5.77 -1.05 22.33
C HIS A 164 4.83 -0.14 23.13
N SER A 165 3.72 -0.72 23.60
CA SER A 165 2.81 -0.06 24.54
C SER A 165 2.69 -0.96 25.76
N GLY A 166 3.57 -0.73 26.73
CA GLY A 166 3.73 -1.59 27.90
C GLY A 166 4.23 -2.99 27.53
N LYS A 167 3.37 -4.00 27.62
CA LYS A 167 3.72 -5.41 27.29
C LYS A 167 3.31 -5.85 25.89
N LYS A 168 2.58 -5.01 25.15
CA LYS A 168 2.09 -5.34 23.83
C LYS A 168 2.96 -4.63 22.80
N MET A 169 3.33 -5.35 21.76
CA MET A 169 3.95 -4.79 20.58
C MET A 169 2.91 -4.73 19.46
N HIS A 170 2.88 -3.60 18.76
CA HIS A 170 2.05 -3.36 17.60
C HIS A 170 2.93 -2.87 16.44
N THR A 171 2.57 -3.24 15.22
CA THR A 171 3.22 -2.69 14.02
C THR A 171 2.33 -1.60 13.44
N HIS A 172 2.91 -0.41 13.26
CA HIS A 172 2.25 0.72 12.62
C HIS A 172 2.75 0.85 11.18
N LEU A 173 1.82 1.14 10.27
CA LEU A 173 2.10 1.81 9.00
C LEU A 173 1.73 3.28 9.22
N ILE A 174 2.73 4.15 9.20
CA ILE A 174 2.53 5.60 9.27
C ILE A 174 2.95 6.24 7.95
N TYR A 175 2.34 7.37 7.59
CA TYR A 175 2.76 8.14 6.43
C TYR A 175 2.54 9.65 6.63
N LYS A 176 3.25 10.44 5.82
CA LYS A 176 3.03 11.87 5.64
C LYS A 176 3.03 12.20 4.15
N LEU A 177 2.01 12.93 3.68
CA LEU A 177 1.90 13.35 2.28
C LEU A 177 2.89 14.48 1.97
N GLU A 178 3.49 14.40 0.80
CA GLU A 178 4.29 15.46 0.16
C GLU A 178 3.49 16.14 -0.96
N PHE A 179 2.62 15.39 -1.64
CA PHE A 179 1.69 15.94 -2.64
C PHE A 179 0.26 15.40 -2.47
N PRO A 180 -0.77 16.23 -2.76
CA PRO A 180 -0.68 17.66 -3.11
C PRO A 180 -0.21 18.51 -1.92
N SER A 181 0.30 19.70 -2.20
CA SER A 181 0.85 20.58 -1.15
C SER A 181 -0.24 21.03 -0.16
N GLU A 182 0.15 21.57 0.99
CA GLU A 182 -0.78 22.08 2.01
C GLU A 182 -1.68 23.23 1.51
N GLU A 183 -1.21 23.98 0.50
CA GLU A 183 -1.93 25.13 -0.05
C GLU A 183 -2.96 24.74 -1.12
N GLU A 184 -2.89 23.49 -1.60
CA GLU A 184 -3.75 22.98 -2.66
C GLU A 184 -5.05 22.39 -2.11
N LYS A 185 -6.07 22.37 -2.97
CA LYS A 185 -7.35 21.76 -2.63
C LYS A 185 -7.19 20.26 -2.42
N ASN A 186 -7.67 19.78 -1.28
CA ASN A 186 -7.58 18.40 -0.82
C ASN A 186 -8.93 17.63 -0.95
N GLU A 187 -9.91 18.13 -1.71
CA GLU A 187 -11.26 17.55 -1.81
C GLU A 187 -11.24 16.03 -2.15
N PRO A 188 -10.43 15.54 -3.12
CA PRO A 188 -10.31 14.11 -3.39
C PRO A 188 -9.75 13.30 -2.20
N GLN A 189 -8.77 13.86 -1.50
CA GLN A 189 -8.10 13.25 -0.36
C GLN A 189 -9.08 13.12 0.81
N GLU A 190 -9.81 14.18 1.16
CA GLU A 190 -10.83 14.18 2.21
C GLU A 190 -11.91 13.12 1.95
N ALA A 191 -12.43 13.05 0.72
CA ALA A 191 -13.48 12.12 0.38
C ALA A 191 -13.03 10.64 0.37
N LEU A 192 -11.73 10.40 0.15
CA LEU A 192 -11.08 9.08 0.26
C LEU A 192 -10.47 8.83 1.64
N ASN A 193 -10.58 9.79 2.56
CA ASN A 193 -10.01 9.74 3.89
C ASN A 193 -8.47 9.55 3.88
N ILE A 194 -7.80 10.21 2.96
CA ILE A 194 -6.33 10.25 2.90
C ILE A 194 -5.90 11.52 3.62
N GLU A 195 -5.67 11.40 4.92
CA GLU A 195 -5.20 12.54 5.73
C GLU A 195 -3.77 12.94 5.34
N LYS A 196 -3.36 14.16 5.71
CA LYS A 196 -2.00 14.67 5.48
C LYS A 196 -0.93 13.84 6.17
N GLU A 197 -1.23 13.37 7.37
CA GLU A 197 -0.48 12.32 8.03
C GLU A 197 -1.45 11.36 8.72
N ALA A 198 -1.07 10.09 8.83
CA ALA A 198 -1.87 9.13 9.57
C ALA A 198 -1.04 7.95 10.06
N SER A 199 -1.56 7.31 11.10
CA SER A 199 -1.04 6.11 11.73
C SER A 199 -2.10 5.01 11.74
N PHE A 200 -1.72 3.84 11.22
CA PHE A 200 -2.55 2.65 11.20
C PHE A 200 -1.84 1.47 11.83
N LEU A 201 -2.52 0.72 12.69
CA LEU A 201 -2.06 -0.63 13.02
C LEU A 201 -2.26 -1.52 11.79
N ILE A 202 -1.20 -2.17 11.35
CA ILE A 202 -1.24 -3.11 10.23
C ILE A 202 -1.16 -4.56 10.75
N GLN A 203 -2.17 -5.35 10.39
CA GLN A 203 -2.27 -6.76 10.81
C GLN A 203 -2.43 -7.67 9.59
N ILE A 204 -1.51 -8.61 9.43
CA ILE A 204 -1.54 -9.62 8.38
C ILE A 204 -2.53 -10.71 8.76
N LYS A 205 -3.39 -11.10 7.83
CA LYS A 205 -4.34 -12.19 8.00
C LYS A 205 -3.66 -13.51 7.67
N ASN A 206 -3.86 -14.51 8.54
CA ASN A 206 -3.39 -15.86 8.29
C ASN A 206 -4.15 -16.50 7.12
N PRO A 207 -3.50 -16.83 5.99
CA PRO A 207 -4.16 -17.31 4.77
C PRO A 207 -4.84 -18.68 4.96
N THR A 208 -4.38 -19.47 5.94
CA THR A 208 -4.91 -20.80 6.27
C THR A 208 -6.19 -20.75 7.11
N GLN A 209 -6.47 -19.60 7.74
CA GLN A 209 -7.65 -19.42 8.59
C GLN A 209 -8.85 -18.91 7.78
N LYS A 210 -10.06 -19.22 8.26
CA LYS A 210 -11.29 -18.64 7.70
C LYS A 210 -11.44 -17.20 8.21
N GLY A 211 -11.63 -16.25 7.30
CA GLY A 211 -11.83 -14.83 7.61
C GLY A 211 -13.29 -14.45 7.88
N GLN A 212 -13.50 -13.30 8.52
CA GLN A 212 -14.83 -12.69 8.71
C GLN A 212 -15.34 -11.95 7.47
N PHE A 213 -14.44 -11.49 6.60
CA PHE A 213 -14.78 -10.77 5.37
C PHE A 213 -14.75 -11.70 4.15
N ARG A 214 -15.50 -11.37 3.10
CA ARG A 214 -15.33 -11.93 1.74
C ARG A 214 -13.99 -11.42 1.19
N GLY A 215 -12.91 -11.99 1.72
CA GLY A 215 -11.56 -11.75 1.25
C GLY A 215 -11.29 -12.47 -0.07
N LEU A 216 -10.02 -12.68 -0.39
CA LEU A 216 -9.63 -13.32 -1.64
C LEU A 216 -10.15 -14.76 -1.72
N ASN A 217 -10.43 -15.18 -2.97
CA ASN A 217 -10.67 -16.58 -3.28
C ASN A 217 -9.45 -17.40 -2.84
N LYS A 218 -9.66 -18.65 -2.40
CA LYS A 218 -8.59 -19.46 -1.80
C LYS A 218 -7.34 -19.60 -2.69
N LYS A 219 -7.53 -19.69 -4.01
CA LYS A 219 -6.45 -19.79 -5.00
C LYS A 219 -5.59 -18.52 -5.12
N LYS A 220 -6.11 -17.37 -4.67
CA LYS A 220 -5.44 -16.07 -4.75
C LYS A 220 -4.84 -15.62 -3.41
N ARG A 221 -4.82 -16.48 -2.39
CA ARG A 221 -4.26 -16.12 -1.08
C ARG A 221 -2.76 -16.34 -1.10
N ALA A 222 -2.04 -15.52 -0.34
CA ALA A 222 -0.60 -15.70 -0.17
C ALA A 222 -0.23 -17.11 0.29
N VAL A 223 0.85 -17.61 -0.30
CA VAL A 223 1.54 -18.82 0.11
C VAL A 223 2.84 -18.39 0.78
N PHE A 224 2.82 -18.26 2.10
CA PHE A 224 4.00 -17.86 2.85
C PHE A 224 4.99 -19.03 3.00
N PRO A 225 6.32 -18.76 2.99
CA PRO A 225 7.31 -19.76 3.35
C PRO A 225 7.13 -20.20 4.80
N ALA A 226 7.62 -21.39 5.14
CA ALA A 226 7.37 -22.03 6.43
C ALA A 226 7.74 -21.16 7.65
N HIS A 227 8.81 -20.37 7.55
CA HIS A 227 9.25 -19.50 8.63
C HIS A 227 8.27 -18.34 8.89
N LEU A 228 7.72 -17.69 7.85
CA LEU A 228 6.68 -16.66 7.99
C LEU A 228 5.34 -17.29 8.40
N GLN A 229 4.95 -18.39 7.76
CA GLN A 229 3.70 -19.09 8.08
C GLN A 229 3.68 -19.60 9.53
N GLY A 230 4.83 -20.00 10.07
CA GLY A 230 4.99 -20.48 11.44
C GLY A 230 4.75 -19.39 12.51
N GLN A 231 5.02 -18.12 12.20
CA GLN A 231 4.86 -17.01 13.16
C GLN A 231 3.41 -16.78 13.58
N PHE A 232 2.43 -17.09 12.71
CA PHE A 232 1.02 -17.00 13.07
C PHE A 232 0.63 -17.96 14.21
N GLY A 233 1.30 -19.11 14.34
CA GLY A 233 0.87 -20.18 15.23
C GLY A 233 -0.60 -20.55 15.02
N LYS A 234 -1.44 -20.35 16.04
CA LYS A 234 -2.90 -20.59 15.99
C LYS A 234 -3.72 -19.31 15.78
N LEU A 235 -3.07 -18.17 15.63
CA LEU A 235 -3.72 -16.87 15.52
C LEU A 235 -4.28 -16.65 14.10
N ARG A 236 -5.36 -15.87 14.04
CA ARG A 236 -5.98 -15.46 12.77
C ARG A 236 -5.28 -14.28 12.13
N TYR A 237 -4.61 -13.46 12.95
CA TYR A 237 -3.90 -12.29 12.53
C TYR A 237 -2.54 -12.26 13.23
N HIS A 238 -1.57 -11.64 12.58
CA HIS A 238 -0.24 -11.36 13.10
C HIS A 238 0.09 -9.90 12.80
N ALA A 239 0.96 -9.26 13.58
CA ALA A 239 1.47 -7.94 13.21
C ALA A 239 2.28 -8.06 11.89
N ALA A 240 2.43 -6.97 11.13
CA ALA A 240 3.30 -6.95 9.95
C ALA A 240 4.79 -6.90 10.33
N ASP A 241 5.18 -7.84 11.19
CA ASP A 241 6.52 -7.99 11.73
C ASP A 241 6.97 -9.44 11.48
N PRO A 242 7.89 -9.67 10.51
CA PRO A 242 8.58 -8.67 9.70
C PRO A 242 7.70 -8.08 8.58
N PRO A 243 8.06 -6.91 8.01
CA PRO A 243 7.38 -6.33 6.83
C PRO A 243 7.37 -7.27 5.61
N ASP A 244 8.25 -8.28 5.57
CA ASP A 244 8.37 -9.28 4.50
C ASP A 244 7.07 -10.02 4.19
N PHE A 245 6.10 -10.09 5.11
CA PHE A 245 4.76 -10.60 4.79
C PHE A 245 4.13 -9.89 3.58
N LEU A 246 4.44 -8.60 3.39
CA LEU A 246 3.92 -7.79 2.29
C LEU A 246 4.62 -8.06 0.95
N ASN A 247 5.66 -8.90 0.92
CA ASN A 247 6.37 -9.30 -0.31
C ASN A 247 5.79 -10.54 -0.99
N TYR A 248 4.59 -10.96 -0.60
CA TYR A 248 3.88 -12.10 -1.16
C TYR A 248 2.54 -11.67 -1.72
N GLU A 249 2.29 -12.04 -2.97
CA GLU A 249 1.03 -11.73 -3.64
C GLU A 249 -0.13 -12.47 -2.96
N GLY A 250 -1.29 -11.81 -2.91
CA GLY A 250 -2.44 -12.31 -2.17
C GLY A 250 -2.32 -12.19 -0.66
N CYS A 251 -1.30 -11.49 -0.13
CA CYS A 251 -1.18 -11.20 1.28
C CYS A 251 -2.33 -10.28 1.71
N GLU A 252 -3.30 -10.82 2.44
CA GLU A 252 -4.43 -10.07 2.98
C GLU A 252 -4.04 -9.42 4.32
N PHE A 253 -4.39 -8.15 4.52
CA PHE A 253 -4.12 -7.44 5.76
C PHE A 253 -5.29 -6.54 6.17
N LEU A 254 -5.25 -6.06 7.41
CA LEU A 254 -6.15 -5.06 7.97
C LEU A 254 -5.37 -3.79 8.31
N LEU A 255 -5.96 -2.64 7.99
CA LEU A 255 -5.60 -1.34 8.55
C LEU A 255 -6.61 -0.96 9.61
N ILE A 256 -6.12 -0.65 10.80
CA ILE A 256 -6.92 -0.22 11.95
C ILE A 256 -6.47 1.20 12.29
N SER A 257 -7.41 2.14 12.24
CA SER A 257 -7.20 3.54 12.64
C SER A 257 -6.56 3.61 14.04
N ALA A 258 -5.47 4.37 14.15
CA ALA A 258 -4.74 4.61 15.39
C ALA A 258 -4.71 6.11 15.74
N SER A 259 -4.15 6.95 14.86
CA SER A 259 -4.07 8.41 15.04
C SER A 259 -3.89 9.15 13.70
N ASP A 260 -4.24 10.43 13.65
CA ASP A 260 -3.84 11.43 12.64
C ASP A 260 -2.82 12.43 13.18
N ASP A 261 -2.41 12.27 14.44
CA ASP A 261 -1.29 13.00 15.05
C ASP A 261 -0.23 11.97 15.43
N ILE A 262 0.81 11.86 14.59
CA ILE A 262 1.90 10.90 14.78
C ILE A 262 2.79 11.33 15.96
N GLU A 263 2.98 12.63 16.13
CA GLU A 263 3.80 13.19 17.19
C GLU A 263 3.20 12.89 18.57
N GLU A 264 1.91 13.15 18.75
CA GLU A 264 1.20 12.87 20.01
C GLU A 264 1.20 11.36 20.32
N GLU A 265 0.87 10.54 19.31
CA GLU A 265 0.75 9.10 19.50
C GLU A 265 2.10 8.42 19.76
N LEU A 266 3.09 8.67 18.89
CA LEU A 266 4.33 7.92 18.83
C LEU A 266 5.54 8.70 19.36
N GLY A 267 5.44 10.03 19.44
CA GLY A 267 6.59 10.88 19.78
C GLY A 267 7.59 10.99 18.65
N LEU A 268 7.10 10.91 17.42
CA LEU A 268 7.85 10.86 16.19
C LEU A 268 7.26 11.88 15.23
N GLU A 269 8.09 12.75 14.68
CA GLU A 269 7.73 13.64 13.58
C GLU A 269 8.35 13.11 12.29
N LEU A 270 7.56 13.01 11.22
CA LEU A 270 8.06 12.72 9.88
C LEU A 270 8.31 14.05 9.15
N LYS A 271 9.54 14.24 8.64
CA LYS A 271 9.93 15.41 7.84
C LYS A 271 10.18 15.01 6.40
N SER A 272 9.52 15.72 5.49
CA SER A 272 9.75 15.58 4.05
C SER A 272 10.83 16.55 3.59
N GLU A 273 11.60 16.19 2.55
CA GLU A 273 12.57 17.11 1.94
C GLU A 273 11.89 18.23 1.13
N VAL A 274 10.63 18.01 0.74
CA VAL A 274 9.81 18.96 -0.03
C VAL A 274 9.41 20.18 0.82
N GLU A 275 9.31 20.04 2.15
CA GLU A 275 9.08 21.15 3.09
C GLU A 275 10.15 22.25 2.98
N GLU A 276 11.35 21.94 2.47
CA GLU A 276 12.44 22.90 2.32
C GLU A 276 12.47 23.62 0.96
N THR A 277 11.84 23.08 -0.09
CA THR A 277 12.10 23.55 -1.47
C THR A 277 10.87 23.91 -2.32
N GLN A 278 9.63 23.55 -1.92
CA GLN A 278 8.37 23.97 -2.57
C GLN A 278 8.30 23.86 -4.12
N ASP A 279 9.11 23.03 -4.77
CA ASP A 279 9.13 22.91 -6.23
C ASP A 279 8.34 21.68 -6.71
N ALA A 280 7.31 21.90 -7.54
CA ALA A 280 6.49 20.83 -8.13
C ALA A 280 7.27 19.88 -9.07
N SER A 281 8.53 20.19 -9.38
CA SER A 281 9.44 19.29 -10.11
C SER A 281 9.91 18.09 -9.27
N CYS A 282 9.64 18.11 -7.95
CA CYS A 282 10.02 17.09 -6.99
C CYS A 282 9.00 15.96 -6.81
N SER A 283 7.87 15.96 -7.53
CA SER A 283 6.93 14.82 -7.45
C SER A 283 7.50 13.62 -8.20
N ASP A 284 7.96 12.61 -7.45
CA ASP A 284 8.38 11.33 -7.99
C ASP A 284 7.20 10.55 -8.56
N LEU A 285 5.95 10.87 -8.20
CA LEU A 285 4.77 10.37 -8.89
C LEU A 285 4.79 10.75 -10.37
N LEU A 286 5.18 11.99 -10.72
CA LEU A 286 5.29 12.42 -12.11
C LEU A 286 6.42 11.74 -12.84
N ASN A 287 7.58 11.62 -12.20
CA ASN A 287 8.74 10.94 -12.79
C ASN A 287 8.49 9.43 -12.98
N THR A 288 7.81 8.82 -12.02
CA THR A 288 7.60 7.38 -11.96
C THR A 288 6.37 6.95 -12.77
N PHE A 289 5.27 7.71 -12.74
CA PHE A 289 3.97 7.32 -13.32
C PHE A 289 3.39 8.32 -14.35
N GLY A 290 4.05 9.45 -14.62
CA GLY A 290 3.49 10.60 -15.35
C GLY A 290 2.98 10.34 -16.78
N GLU A 291 3.47 9.32 -17.48
CA GLU A 291 2.93 8.96 -18.81
C GLU A 291 1.54 8.30 -18.76
N THR A 292 1.17 7.73 -17.61
CA THR A 292 -0.08 6.95 -17.45
C THR A 292 -1.20 7.71 -16.74
N SER A 293 -0.87 8.84 -16.11
CA SER A 293 -1.73 9.53 -15.16
C SER A 293 -1.77 11.03 -15.44
N SER A 294 -2.95 11.59 -15.74
CA SER A 294 -3.09 13.04 -15.88
C SER A 294 -2.82 13.72 -14.54
N THR A 295 -1.79 14.55 -14.49
CA THR A 295 -1.37 15.33 -13.30
C THR A 295 -2.48 16.24 -12.78
N ASN A 296 -3.43 16.60 -13.66
CA ASN A 296 -4.64 17.30 -13.26
C ASN A 296 -5.37 16.58 -12.12
N ALA A 297 -5.33 15.25 -12.04
CA ALA A 297 -6.00 14.51 -10.97
C ALA A 297 -5.42 14.75 -9.57
N LEU A 298 -4.13 15.06 -9.45
CA LEU A 298 -3.49 15.39 -8.17
C LEU A 298 -3.96 16.76 -7.65
N LEU A 299 -4.19 17.70 -8.57
CA LEU A 299 -4.37 19.13 -8.26
C LEU A 299 -5.82 19.62 -8.44
N LYS A 300 -6.62 18.89 -9.24
CA LYS A 300 -7.91 19.31 -9.78
C LYS A 300 -8.83 18.12 -10.00
N GLY A 301 -9.89 18.08 -9.22
CA GLY A 301 -11.10 17.33 -9.49
C GLY A 301 -12.22 18.02 -8.73
N ILE A 302 -13.35 18.29 -9.39
CA ILE A 302 -14.52 18.81 -8.67
C ILE A 302 -15.14 17.61 -7.97
N TRP A 303 -14.91 17.49 -6.66
CA TRP A 303 -15.68 16.59 -5.82
C TRP A 303 -16.78 17.42 -5.16
N VAL A 304 -18.05 17.06 -5.37
CA VAL A 304 -19.22 17.76 -4.78
C VAL A 304 -19.91 16.86 -3.78
#